data_AF-A0A950M457-F1
#
_entry.id   AF-A0A950M457-F1
#
_cell.length_a   1.000
_cell.length_b   1.000
_cell.length_c   1.000
_cell.angle_alpha   90.00
_cell.angle_beta   90.00
_cell.angle_gamma   90.00
#
_symmetry.space_group_name_H-M   'P 1'
#
loop_
_entity.id
_entity.type
_entity.pdbx_description
1 polymer ?
#
loop_
_entity_poly.entity_id
_entity_poly.type
_entity_poly.pdbx_seq_one_letter_code
_entity_poly.pdbx_strand_id
1 'polypeptide(L)'
;KIGQLHRRWHGHAVFPSVVALGGYFECRSNWRVYVEECAAALTQLSGKAVACEAFATEAPITPFERKYTESGHALWRCKVSL
;
A
#
# COMPACT_ATOMS: atom_id res chain seq x y z
N LYS A 1 -13.24 -6.94 15.17
CA LYS A 1 -12.52 -6.81 16.46
C LYS A 1 -11.58 -5.60 16.34
N ILE A 2 -11.72 -4.59 17.18
CA ILE A 2 -11.11 -3.24 17.03
C ILE A 2 -9.56 -3.26 16.97
N GLY A 3 -8.89 -4.31 17.43
CA GLY A 3 -7.42 -4.39 17.48
C GLY A 3 -6.67 -4.82 16.20
N GLN A 4 -7.33 -4.98 15.06
CA GLN A 4 -6.63 -5.37 13.81
C GLN A 4 -5.85 -4.21 13.18
N LEU A 5 -6.27 -2.96 13.41
CA LEU A 5 -5.60 -1.78 12.85
C LEU A 5 -4.15 -1.65 13.33
N HIS A 6 -3.87 -1.97 14.59
CA HIS A 6 -2.51 -1.90 15.16
C HIS A 6 -1.54 -2.93 14.54
N ARG A 7 -2.06 -3.91 13.80
CA ARG A 7 -1.26 -4.90 13.06
C ARG A 7 -1.01 -4.48 11.61
N ARG A 8 -1.58 -3.36 11.17
CA ARG A 8 -1.35 -2.76 9.85
C ARG A 8 -0.10 -1.89 9.89
N TRP A 9 0.63 -1.84 8.78
CA TRP A 9 1.86 -1.05 8.75
C TRP A 9 1.57 0.45 8.86
N HIS A 10 0.55 0.93 8.12
CA HIS A 10 0.01 2.29 8.20
C HIS A 10 -0.73 2.60 9.52
N GLY A 11 -1.00 1.60 10.35
CA GLY A 11 -1.57 1.77 11.68
C GLY A 11 -0.52 1.84 12.80
N HIS A 12 0.77 1.67 12.48
CA HIS A 12 1.85 1.69 13.47
C HIS A 12 2.24 3.13 13.81
N ALA A 13 2.56 3.41 15.07
CA ALA A 13 2.91 4.76 15.56
C ALA A 13 4.16 5.38 14.88
N VAL A 14 5.00 4.55 14.26
CA VAL A 14 6.21 4.98 13.51
C VAL A 14 5.89 5.45 12.08
N PHE A 15 4.70 5.14 11.57
CA PHE A 15 4.36 5.40 10.17
C PHE A 15 4.49 6.88 9.75
N PRO A 16 4.09 7.87 10.58
CA PRO A 16 4.32 9.28 10.26
C PRO A 16 5.79 9.63 10.05
N SER A 17 6.71 9.02 10.83
CA SER A 17 8.15 9.23 10.65
C SER A 17 8.64 8.68 9.31
N VAL A 18 8.09 7.56 8.84
CA VAL A 18 8.41 7.01 7.51
C VAL A 18 7.93 7.96 6.42
N VAL A 19 6.72 8.51 6.54
CA VAL A 19 6.18 9.48 5.57
C VAL A 19 7.01 10.77 5.56
N ALA A 20 7.49 11.23 6.73
CA ALA A 20 8.30 12.43 6.86
C ALA A 20 9.71 12.31 6.24
N LEU A 21 10.21 11.10 5.98
CA LEU A 21 11.46 10.91 5.23
C LEU A 21 11.36 11.38 3.77
N GLY A 22 10.13 11.51 3.23
CA GLY A 22 9.89 11.94 1.86
C GLY A 22 10.21 10.86 0.83
N GLY A 23 10.43 11.30 -0.42
CA GLY A 23 10.83 10.41 -1.52
C GLY A 23 9.66 9.68 -2.16
N TYR A 24 9.89 8.47 -2.69
CA TYR A 24 8.85 7.69 -3.35
C TYR A 24 8.38 6.54 -2.46
N PHE A 25 7.08 6.54 -2.16
CA PHE A 25 6.43 5.46 -1.42
C PHE A 25 5.52 4.66 -2.37
N GLU A 26 5.62 3.34 -2.31
CA GLU A 26 4.74 2.44 -3.05
C GLU A 26 4.36 1.23 -2.18
N CYS A 27 3.07 0.95 -2.09
CA CYS A 27 2.54 -0.24 -1.42
C CYS A 27 1.77 -1.07 -2.44
N ARG A 28 2.05 -2.38 -2.48
CA ARG A 28 1.44 -3.36 -3.39
C ARG A 28 0.91 -4.54 -2.60
N SER A 29 -0.29 -5.03 -2.93
CA SER A 29 -0.88 -6.20 -2.28
C SER A 29 -1.99 -6.81 -3.14
N ASN A 30 -2.28 -8.10 -2.97
CA ASN A 30 -3.51 -8.70 -3.50
C ASN A 30 -4.75 -8.33 -2.67
N TRP A 31 -4.57 -7.71 -1.49
CA TRP A 31 -5.67 -7.33 -0.61
C TRP A 31 -6.04 -5.86 -0.78
N ARG A 32 -7.11 -5.60 -1.56
CA ARG A 32 -7.61 -4.25 -1.86
C ARG A 32 -7.76 -3.33 -0.64
N VAL A 33 -8.45 -3.81 0.39
CA VAL A 33 -8.74 -3.02 1.61
C VAL A 33 -7.45 -2.57 2.30
N TYR A 34 -6.42 -3.42 2.33
CA TYR A 34 -5.13 -3.05 2.92
C TYR A 34 -4.50 -1.85 2.19
N VAL A 35 -4.58 -1.83 0.85
CA VAL A 35 -4.04 -0.76 0.01
C VAL A 35 -4.91 0.51 0.10
N GLU A 36 -6.23 0.38 0.18
CA GLU A 36 -7.15 1.50 0.41
C GLU A 36 -6.87 2.19 1.77
N GLU A 37 -6.72 1.40 2.84
CA GLU A 37 -6.37 1.95 4.16
C GLU A 37 -5.01 2.66 4.14
N CYS A 38 -4.00 2.08 3.47
CA CYS A 38 -2.68 2.70 3.32
C CYS A 38 -2.74 4.00 2.51
N ALA A 39 -3.51 4.04 1.42
CA ALA A 39 -3.73 5.24 0.62
C ALA A 39 -4.43 6.35 1.41
N ALA A 40 -5.43 6.00 2.24
CA ALA A 40 -6.09 6.94 3.13
C ALA A 40 -5.12 7.53 4.17
N ALA A 41 -4.28 6.70 4.79
CA ALA A 41 -3.28 7.16 5.75
C ALA A 41 -2.23 8.09 5.11
N LEU A 42 -1.74 7.74 3.91
CA LEU A 42 -0.82 8.59 3.14
C LEU A 42 -1.47 9.92 2.77
N THR A 43 -2.73 9.92 2.36
CA THR A 43 -3.48 11.14 2.03
C THR A 43 -3.59 12.04 3.25
N GLN A 44 -3.93 11.46 4.41
CA GLN A 44 -4.07 12.20 5.67
C GLN A 44 -2.75 12.82 6.14
N LEU A 45 -1.63 12.10 6.01
CA LEU A 45 -0.33 12.55 6.50
C LEU A 45 0.41 13.49 5.54
N SER A 46 0.26 13.28 4.23
CA SER A 46 0.99 14.06 3.20
C SER A 46 0.19 15.22 2.62
N GLY A 47 -1.14 15.24 2.79
CA GLY A 47 -2.04 16.18 2.13
C GLY A 47 -2.19 15.97 0.61
N LYS A 48 -1.54 14.95 0.05
CA LYS A 48 -1.60 14.60 -1.38
C LYS A 48 -2.72 13.58 -1.61
N ALA A 49 -3.43 13.69 -2.72
CA ALA A 49 -4.44 12.69 -3.09
C ALA A 49 -3.74 11.38 -3.49
N VAL A 50 -3.89 10.33 -2.70
CA VAL A 50 -3.35 8.99 -2.98
C VAL A 50 -4.49 8.02 -3.19
N ALA A 51 -4.50 7.34 -4.34
CA ALA A 51 -5.55 6.39 -4.71
C ALA A 51 -5.06 4.94 -4.64
N CYS A 52 -5.98 4.03 -4.33
CA CYS A 52 -5.81 2.60 -4.57
C CYS A 52 -6.24 2.29 -6.02
N GLU A 53 -5.33 1.73 -6.81
CA GLU A 53 -5.53 1.40 -8.21
C GLU A 53 -5.28 -0.09 -8.47
N ALA A 54 -5.96 -0.64 -9.48
CA ALA A 54 -5.65 -1.97 -9.99
C ALA A 54 -4.20 -1.99 -10.51
N PHE A 55 -3.50 -3.08 -10.23
CA PHE A 55 -2.08 -3.21 -10.55
C PHE A 55 -1.84 -4.47 -11.37
N ALA A 56 -1.15 -4.29 -12.50
CA ALA A 56 -0.59 -5.37 -13.29
C ALA A 56 0.92 -5.09 -13.44
N THR A 57 1.74 -6.13 -13.27
CA THR A 57 3.18 -6.02 -13.44
C THR A 57 3.71 -7.18 -14.26
N GLU A 58 4.54 -6.86 -15.24
CA GLU A 58 5.32 -7.83 -16.01
C GLU A 58 6.66 -8.16 -15.31
N ALA A 59 7.04 -7.35 -14.33
CA ALA A 59 8.26 -7.49 -13.53
C ALA A 59 7.89 -7.56 -12.04
N PRO A 60 7.34 -8.69 -11.55
CA PRO A 60 7.10 -8.88 -10.13
C PRO A 60 8.42 -8.83 -9.36
N ILE A 61 8.46 -8.06 -8.27
CA ILE A 61 9.66 -7.91 -7.43
C ILE A 61 9.66 -8.93 -6.28
N THR A 62 8.52 -9.58 -6.01
CA THR A 62 8.40 -10.66 -5.02
C THR A 62 7.88 -11.97 -5.62
N PRO A 63 8.19 -13.14 -5.02
CA PRO A 63 7.58 -14.41 -5.41
C PRO A 63 6.04 -14.44 -5.25
N PHE A 64 5.49 -13.69 -4.29
CA PHE A 64 4.05 -13.60 -4.08
C PHE A 64 3.34 -12.87 -5.22
N GLU A 65 3.88 -11.73 -5.66
CA GLU A 65 3.35 -11.03 -6.84
C GLU A 65 3.34 -11.96 -8.05
N ARG A 66 4.45 -12.65 -8.33
CA ARG A 66 4.52 -13.64 -9.43
C ARG A 66 3.42 -14.68 -9.31
N LYS A 67 3.33 -15.35 -8.16
CA LYS A 67 2.31 -16.39 -7.90
C LYS A 67 0.89 -15.87 -8.14
N TYR A 68 0.55 -14.70 -7.60
CA TYR A 68 -0.80 -14.16 -7.71
C TYR A 68 -1.13 -13.66 -9.12
N THR A 69 -0.17 -13.05 -9.81
CA THR A 69 -0.31 -12.66 -11.22
C THR A 69 -0.53 -13.88 -12.12
N GLU A 70 0.31 -14.91 -12.00
CA GLU A 70 0.18 -16.16 -12.78
C GLU A 70 -1.14 -16.88 -12.49
N SER A 71 -1.66 -16.76 -11.27
CA SER A 71 -2.94 -17.34 -10.86
C SER A 71 -4.16 -16.45 -11.24
N GLY A 72 -3.95 -15.32 -11.93
CA GLY A 72 -5.03 -14.43 -12.38
C GLY A 72 -5.70 -13.62 -11.25
N HIS A 73 -5.08 -13.51 -10.08
CA HIS A 73 -5.64 -12.70 -8.99
C HIS A 73 -5.43 -11.21 -9.24
N ALA A 74 -6.43 -10.41 -8.86
CA ALA A 74 -6.31 -8.95 -8.85
C ALA A 74 -5.23 -8.50 -7.85
N LEU A 75 -4.32 -7.65 -8.31
CA LEU A 75 -3.38 -6.92 -7.46
C LEU A 75 -3.78 -5.45 -7.38
N TRP A 76 -3.37 -4.81 -6.29
CA TRP A 76 -3.71 -3.44 -5.95
C TRP A 76 -2.45 -2.68 -5.55
N ARG A 77 -2.40 -1.40 -5.88
CA ARG A 77 -1.29 -0.51 -5.55
C ARG A 77 -1.79 0.85 -5.08
N CYS A 78 -1.04 1.47 -4.16
CA CYS A 78 -1.03 2.92 -4.00
C CYS A 78 0.42 3.42 -4.06
N LYS A 79 0.60 4.64 -4.60
CA LYS A 79 1.92 5.27 -4.75
C LYS A 79 1.83 6.77 -4.57
N VAL A 80 2.90 7.35 -4.04
CA VAL A 80 3.00 8.80 -3.84
C VAL A 80 4.45 9.25 -3.84
N SER A 81 4.71 10.41 -4.44
CA SER A 81 5.94 11.16 -4.22
C SER A 81 5.68 12.10 -3.05
N LEU A 82 6.34 11.87 -1.91
CA LEU A 82 6.19 12.58 -0.64
C LEU A 82 7.06 13.84 -0.57
#